data_AF-J9FQV8-F1
#
_entry.id   AF-J9FQV8-F1
#
_cell.length_a   1.000
_cell.length_b   1.000
_cell.length_c   1.000
_cell.angle_alpha   90.00
_cell.angle_beta   90.00
_cell.angle_gamma   90.00
#
_symmetry.space_group_name_H-M   'P 1'
#
loop_
_entity.id
_entity.type
_entity.pdbx_description
1 polymer ?
#
loop_
_entity_poly.entity_id
_entity_poly.type
_entity_poly.pdbx_seq_one_letter_code
_entity_poly.pdbx_strand_id
1 'polypeptide(L)'
;MIDQTTKAKEGTRLRFKLLDDITVSNTKLKKGTYLYGTVTGFGQQRVKATITSILVGDKFINVKLSVFDNDGMEGFYVPESSFREFMKDASS
;
A
#
# COMPACT_ATOMS: atom_id res chain seq x y z
N MET A 1 4.91 0.00 7.17
CA MET A 1 3.69 -0.22 7.99
C MET A 1 2.53 0.57 7.41
N ILE A 2 1.33 -0.01 7.32
CA ILE A 2 0.13 0.71 6.88
C ILE A 2 -0.30 1.65 8.00
N ASP A 3 -0.51 2.93 7.67
CA ASP A 3 -0.84 3.96 8.65
C ASP A 3 -2.29 4.42 8.44
N GLN A 4 -3.16 3.96 9.35
CA GLN A 4 -4.60 4.25 9.43
C GLN A 4 -5.39 3.90 8.17
N THR A 5 -5.92 2.68 8.10
CA THR A 5 -7.08 2.40 7.24
C THR A 5 -7.81 1.16 7.75
N THR A 6 -8.92 1.37 8.45
CA THR A 6 -9.80 0.29 8.95
C THR A 6 -10.84 -0.14 7.90
N LYS A 7 -10.94 0.59 6.77
CA LYS A 7 -11.91 0.39 5.69
C LYS A 7 -11.25 0.67 4.34
N ALA A 8 -11.13 -0.33 3.47
CA ALA A 8 -10.66 -0.11 2.10
C ALA A 8 -11.44 -0.98 1.11
N LYS A 9 -11.77 -0.40 -0.04
CA LYS A 9 -12.27 -1.05 -1.25
C LYS A 9 -11.30 -0.87 -2.40
N GLU A 10 -11.54 -1.53 -3.53
CA GLU A 10 -10.75 -1.29 -4.75
C GLU A 10 -10.79 0.20 -5.10
N GLY A 11 -9.65 0.76 -5.51
CA GLY A 11 -9.49 2.20 -5.73
C GLY A 11 -9.23 3.02 -4.45
N THR A 12 -9.33 2.43 -3.26
CA THR A 12 -9.00 3.15 -2.01
C THR A 12 -7.50 3.47 -1.97
N ARG A 13 -7.17 4.69 -1.55
CA ARG A 13 -5.78 5.10 -1.33
C ARG A 13 -5.32 4.67 0.05
N LEU A 14 -4.22 3.92 0.08
CA LEU A 14 -3.54 3.49 1.29
C LEU A 14 -2.24 4.28 1.46
N ARG A 15 -1.89 4.54 2.72
CA ARG A 15 -0.65 5.20 3.10
C ARG A 15 0.30 4.18 3.73
N PHE A 16 1.48 4.05 3.15
CA PHE A 16 2.54 3.15 3.60
C PHE A 16 3.70 3.96 4.17
N LYS A 17 4.09 3.68 5.40
CA LYS A 17 5.28 4.27 6.01
C LYS A 17 6.50 3.38 5.77
N LEU A 18 7.56 3.97 5.21
CA LEU A 18 8.85 3.30 5.08
C LEU A 18 9.45 2.99 6.45
N LEU A 19 9.94 1.76 6.62
CA LEU A 19 10.57 1.32 7.85
C LEU A 19 12.09 1.53 7.85
N ASP A 20 12.68 1.68 6.66
CA ASP A 20 14.10 1.91 6.42
C ASP A 20 14.31 2.89 5.25
N ASP A 21 15.52 3.42 5.15
CA ASP A 21 15.94 4.24 4.00
C ASP A 21 15.94 3.38 2.72
N ILE A 22 15.42 3.91 1.62
CA ILE A 22 15.46 3.25 0.30
C ILE A 22 15.97 4.21 -0.78
N THR A 23 16.41 3.68 -1.91
CA THR A 23 16.77 4.47 -3.09
C THR A 23 15.88 4.10 -4.25
N VAL A 24 15.21 5.09 -4.84
CA VAL A 24 14.33 4.94 -6.01
C VAL A 24 14.77 5.95 -7.07
N SER A 25 15.11 5.50 -8.28
CA SER A 25 15.52 6.38 -9.40
C SER A 25 16.59 7.40 -8.97
N ASN A 26 17.68 6.92 -8.35
CA ASN A 26 18.78 7.72 -7.79
C ASN A 26 18.38 8.74 -6.70
N THR A 27 17.15 8.67 -6.20
CA THR A 27 16.65 9.53 -5.12
C THR A 27 16.55 8.72 -3.83
N LYS A 28 17.21 9.19 -2.76
CA LYS A 28 17.16 8.56 -1.44
C LYS A 28 15.90 9.01 -0.69
N LEU A 29 15.05 8.06 -0.36
CA LEU A 29 13.89 8.25 0.51
C LEU A 29 14.25 7.79 1.92
N LYS A 30 13.88 8.59 2.91
CA LYS A 30 14.22 8.33 4.30
C LYS A 30 13.22 7.38 4.95
N LYS A 31 13.68 6.62 5.94
CA LYS A 31 12.83 5.96 6.92
C LYS A 31 11.78 6.95 7.42
N GLY A 32 10.53 6.50 7.47
CA GLY A 32 9.39 7.30 7.89
C GLY A 32 8.71 8.10 6.77
N THR A 33 9.28 8.18 5.56
CA THR A 33 8.58 8.73 4.40
C THR A 33 7.31 7.94 4.11
N TYR A 34 6.23 8.66 3.79
CA TYR A 34 4.97 8.07 3.37
C TYR A 34 4.94 7.87 1.86
N LEU A 35 4.56 6.66 1.45
CA LEU A 35 4.19 6.32 0.08
C LEU A 35 2.67 6.16 0.01
N TYR A 36 2.11 6.43 -1.16
CA TYR A 36 0.68 6.34 -1.39
C TYR A 36 0.42 5.33 -2.48
N GLY A 37 -0.29 4.25 -2.13
CA GLY A 37 -0.70 3.24 -3.09
C GLY A 37 -2.21 3.17 -3.21
N THR A 38 -2.68 2.51 -4.24
CA THR A 38 -4.10 2.28 -4.51
C THR A 38 -4.39 0.79 -4.38
N VAL A 39 -5.46 0.44 -3.69
CA VAL A 39 -5.95 -0.95 -3.64
C VAL A 39 -6.38 -1.39 -5.03
N THR A 40 -5.84 -2.50 -5.51
CA THR A 40 -6.09 -3.05 -6.84
C THR A 40 -6.85 -4.38 -6.81
N GLY A 41 -7.14 -4.91 -5.63
CA GLY A 41 -7.95 -6.12 -5.50
C GLY A 41 -7.82 -6.79 -4.15
N PHE A 42 -8.63 -7.83 -3.98
CA PHE A 42 -8.71 -8.64 -2.77
C PHE A 42 -8.48 -10.11 -3.11
N GLY A 43 -7.70 -10.79 -2.30
CA GLY A 43 -7.55 -12.24 -2.27
C GLY A 43 -8.03 -12.80 -0.94
N GLN A 44 -7.79 -14.09 -0.69
CA GLN A 44 -8.14 -14.71 0.59
C GLN A 44 -7.35 -14.04 1.73
N GLN A 45 -8.03 -13.19 2.53
CA GLN A 45 -7.41 -12.39 3.60
C GLN A 45 -6.23 -11.54 3.14
N ARG A 46 -6.21 -11.15 1.87
CA ARG A 46 -5.15 -10.32 1.29
C ARG A 46 -5.71 -9.12 0.59
N VAL A 47 -5.03 -7.99 0.77
CA VAL A 47 -5.32 -6.76 0.04
C VAL A 47 -4.13 -6.45 -0.86
N LYS A 48 -4.38 -6.41 -2.17
CA LYS A 48 -3.38 -6.02 -3.16
C LYS A 48 -3.39 -4.51 -3.32
N ALA A 49 -2.21 -3.93 -3.43
CA ALA A 49 -2.06 -2.51 -3.70
C ALA A 49 -0.86 -2.25 -4.60
N THR A 50 -0.95 -1.19 -5.39
CA THR A 50 0.14 -0.73 -6.26
C THR A 50 0.46 0.73 -5.98
N ILE A 51 1.73 1.10 -6.19
CA ILE A 51 2.20 2.49 -6.13
C ILE A 51 2.70 2.85 -7.52
N THR A 52 2.13 3.90 -8.10
CA THR A 52 2.44 4.37 -9.47
C THR A 52 3.29 5.64 -9.49
N SER A 53 3.26 6.43 -8.42
CA SER A 53 4.10 7.63 -8.29
C SER A 53 4.48 7.91 -6.84
N ILE A 54 5.65 8.52 -6.66
CA ILE A 54 6.16 8.98 -5.37
C ILE A 54 6.42 10.49 -5.49
N LEU A 55 5.82 11.29 -4.61
CA LEU A 55 6.09 12.71 -4.53
C LEU A 55 7.32 12.96 -3.64
N VAL A 56 8.35 13.57 -4.19
CA VAL A 56 9.56 13.97 -3.46
C VAL A 56 9.78 15.46 -3.67
N GLY A 57 9.55 16.25 -2.62
CA GLY A 57 9.49 17.71 -2.75
C GLY A 57 8.34 18.12 -3.67
N ASP A 58 8.66 18.73 -4.80
CA ASP A 58 7.77 19.18 -5.86
C ASP A 58 7.77 18.28 -7.11
N LYS A 59 8.49 17.14 -7.06
CA LYS A 59 8.66 16.23 -8.22
C LYS A 59 7.97 14.90 -8.01
N PHE A 60 7.28 14.45 -9.05
CA PHE A 60 6.75 13.09 -9.13
C PHE A 60 7.79 12.15 -9.77
N ILE A 61 8.13 11.08 -9.05
CA ILE A 61 8.90 9.96 -9.56
C ILE A 61 7.91 8.87 -9.95
N ASN A 62 7.80 8.58 -11.26
CA ASN A 62 6.98 7.48 -11.76
C ASN A 62 7.62 6.14 -11.41
N VAL A 63 6.81 5.23 -10.87
CA VAL A 63 7.25 3.90 -10.43
C VAL A 63 6.20 2.85 -10.79
N LYS A 64 6.57 1.58 -10.71
CA LYS A 64 5.65 0.44 -10.83
C LYS A 64 5.95 -0.55 -9.72
N LEU A 65 5.42 -0.28 -8.53
CA LEU A 65 5.65 -1.10 -7.34
C LEU A 65 4.37 -1.85 -6.98
N SER A 66 4.49 -3.16 -6.74
CA SER A 66 3.47 -3.96 -6.05
C SER A 66 3.82 -4.10 -4.58
N VAL A 67 2.80 -4.16 -3.72
CA VAL A 67 2.98 -4.44 -2.30
C VAL A 67 3.07 -5.94 -2.06
N PHE A 68 4.05 -6.37 -1.26
CA PHE A 68 4.24 -7.75 -0.82
C PHE A 68 4.25 -7.80 0.71
N ASP A 69 3.80 -8.91 1.27
CA ASP A 69 3.95 -9.19 2.69
C ASP A 69 5.32 -9.83 2.99
N ASN A 70 5.65 -9.97 4.27
CA ASN A 70 6.91 -10.55 4.75
C ASN A 70 7.07 -12.04 4.41
N ASP A 71 5.98 -12.71 4.01
CA ASP A 71 6.01 -14.08 3.50
C ASP A 71 6.32 -14.18 2.00
N GLY A 72 6.54 -13.04 1.32
CA GLY A 72 6.89 -12.98 -0.09
C GLY A 72 5.70 -13.08 -1.05
N MET A 73 4.47 -13.16 -0.56
CA MET A 73 3.26 -13.15 -1.39
C MET A 73 2.79 -11.72 -1.69
N GLU A 74 2.22 -11.52 -2.88
CA GLU A 74 1.65 -10.22 -3.27
C GLU A 74 0.40 -9.88 -2.43
N GLY A 75 0.33 -8.63 -2.01
CA GLY A 75 -0.68 -8.11 -1.09
C GLY A 75 -0.33 -8.38 0.36
N PHE A 76 -0.83 -7.53 1.27
CA PHE A 76 -0.61 -7.69 2.70
C PHE A 76 -1.77 -8.47 3.35
N TYR A 77 -1.44 -9.23 4.37
CA TYR A 77 -2.38 -9.99 5.18
C TYR A 77 -3.28 -9.05 6.00
N VAL A 78 -4.58 -9.36 6.01
CA VAL A 78 -5.57 -8.71 6.86
C VAL A 78 -6.28 -9.78 7.68
N PRO A 79 -6.23 -9.72 9.02
CA PRO A 79 -6.95 -10.65 9.89
C PRO A 79 -8.45 -10.75 9.55
N GLU A 80 -9.04 -11.93 9.70
CA GLU A 80 -10.43 -12.21 9.28
C GLU A 80 -11.47 -11.25 9.87
N SER A 81 -11.29 -10.85 11.13
CA SER A 81 -12.17 -9.91 11.82
C SER A 81 -12.23 -8.56 11.11
N SER A 82 -11.09 -8.05 10.65
CA SER A 82 -11.03 -6.81 9.88
C SER A 82 -11.42 -7.05 8.43
N PHE A 83 -11.02 -8.17 7.82
CA PHE A 83 -11.28 -8.47 6.41
C PHE A 83 -12.77 -8.47 6.03
N ARG A 84 -13.64 -8.94 6.94
CA ARG A 84 -15.09 -8.86 6.74
C ARG A 84 -15.61 -7.42 6.64
N GLU A 85 -15.01 -6.48 7.37
CA GLU A 85 -15.34 -5.05 7.23
C GLU A 85 -14.85 -4.49 5.88
N PHE A 86 -13.64 -4.88 5.44
CA PHE A 86 -13.12 -4.51 4.11
C PHE A 86 -14.03 -4.99 2.96
N MET A 87 -14.51 -6.24 3.02
CA MET A 87 -15.38 -6.82 1.98
C MET A 87 -16.77 -6.17 1.94
N LYS A 88 -17.34 -5.79 3.09
CA LYS A 88 -18.64 -5.10 3.15
C LYS A 88 -18.63 -3.79 2.36
N ASP A 89 -17.55 -3.02 2.49
CA ASP A 89 -17.41 -1.72 1.83
C ASP A 89 -17.02 -1.86 0.35
N ALA A 90 -16.46 -2.99 -0.09
CA ALA A 90 -16.09 -3.24 -1.48
C ALA A 90 -17.29 -3.47 -2.42
N SER A 91 -18.41 -3.95 -1.87
CA SER A 91 -19.66 -4.20 -2.60
C SER A 91 -20.61 -2.99 -2.71
N SER A 92 -20.16 -1.79 -2.32
CA SER A 92 -20.96 -0.55 -2.31
C SER A 92 -20.50 0.48 -3.34
#